data_AF-A0A6N2AGF5-F1
#
_entry.id   AF-A0A6N2AGF5-F1
#
_cell.length_a   1.000
_cell.length_b   1.000
_cell.length_c   1.000
_cell.angle_alpha   90.00
_cell.angle_beta   90.00
_cell.angle_gamma   90.00
#
_symmetry.space_group_name_H-M   'P 1'
#
loop_
_entity.id
_entity.type
_entity.pdbx_description
1 polymer ?
#
loop_
_entity_poly.entity_id
_entity_poly.type
_entity_poly.pdbx_seq_one_letter_code
_entity_poly.pdbx_strand_id
1 'polypeptide(L)'
;MFIVKKLRASVFGLYGNMNFTKSAFSEHAMNFNPEDMHVQMEGKNCIVTGANSGIGFATAEGLASRCLSYLKFFFLRELAL
;
A
#
# COMPACT_ATOMS: atom_id res chain seq x y z
N MET A 1 -19.17 20.41 -16.61
CA MET A 1 -18.70 19.21 -15.86
C MET A 1 -17.86 18.23 -16.69
N PHE A 2 -18.05 18.12 -18.02
CA PHE A 2 -17.32 17.17 -18.88
C PHE A 2 -15.82 17.45 -19.04
N ILE A 3 -15.45 18.72 -19.22
CA ILE A 3 -14.06 19.18 -19.42
C ILE A 3 -13.18 18.82 -18.21
N VAL A 4 -13.66 19.11 -17.00
CA VAL A 4 -12.95 18.81 -15.74
C VAL A 4 -12.73 17.30 -15.55
N LYS A 5 -13.71 16.46 -15.92
CA LYS A 5 -13.57 15.00 -15.84
C LYS A 5 -12.49 14.48 -16.79
N LYS A 6 -12.42 14.99 -18.02
CA LYS A 6 -11.37 14.62 -18.98
C LYS A 6 -9.99 15.06 -18.53
N LEU A 7 -9.86 16.29 -18.02
CA LEU A 7 -8.60 16.79 -17.45
C LEU A 7 -8.10 15.91 -16.30
N ARG A 8 -8.96 15.56 -15.34
CA ARG A 8 -8.58 14.64 -14.25
C ARG A 8 -8.13 13.28 -14.76
N ALA A 9 -8.83 12.72 -15.74
CA ALA A 9 -8.46 11.44 -16.34
C ALA A 9 -7.11 11.52 -17.06
N SER A 10 -6.84 12.58 -17.82
CA SER A 10 -5.55 12.77 -18.51
C SER A 10 -4.40 12.98 -17.52
N VAL A 11 -4.60 13.81 -16.49
CA VAL A 11 -3.59 14.02 -15.44
C VAL A 11 -3.32 12.72 -14.69
N PHE A 12 -4.36 11.99 -14.31
CA PHE A 12 -4.21 10.68 -13.66
C PHE A 12 -3.53 9.66 -14.58
N GLY A 13 -3.83 9.67 -15.88
CA GLY A 13 -3.18 8.78 -16.85
C GLY A 13 -1.68 9.05 -16.98
N LEU A 14 -1.28 10.31 -17.07
CA LEU A 14 0.13 10.70 -17.09
C LEU A 14 0.83 10.35 -15.78
N TYR A 15 0.22 10.70 -14.64
CA TYR A 15 0.77 10.40 -13.32
C TYR A 15 0.87 8.89 -13.07
N GLY A 16 -0.17 8.14 -13.43
CA GLY A 16 -0.23 6.70 -13.28
C GLY A 16 0.79 5.98 -14.16
N ASN A 17 1.05 6.46 -15.37
CA ASN A 17 2.10 5.90 -16.21
C ASN A 17 3.49 6.02 -15.55
N MET A 18 3.74 7.14 -14.85
CA MET A 18 5.00 7.42 -14.17
C MET A 18 5.16 6.72 -12.81
N ASN A 19 4.08 6.25 -12.16
CA ASN A 19 4.14 5.75 -10.79
C ASN A 19 3.55 4.34 -10.59
N PHE A 20 2.56 3.95 -11.38
CA PHE A 20 1.75 2.74 -11.17
C PHE A 20 1.99 1.66 -12.24
N THR A 21 3.08 1.78 -13.00
CA THR A 21 3.52 0.78 -13.98
C THR A 21 4.65 -0.07 -13.41
N LYS A 22 4.87 -1.25 -14.00
CA LYS A 22 5.96 -2.15 -13.58
C LYS A 22 7.33 -1.50 -13.72
N SER A 23 7.58 -0.79 -14.82
CA SER A 23 8.84 -0.08 -15.06
C SER A 23 9.09 1.00 -14.00
N ALA A 24 8.06 1.80 -13.69
CA ALA A 24 8.13 2.79 -12.64
C ALA A 24 8.44 2.15 -11.28
N PHE A 25 7.75 1.06 -10.93
CA PHE A 25 8.05 0.33 -9.69
C PHE A 25 9.50 -0.14 -9.64
N SER A 26 10.00 -0.74 -10.72
CA SER A 26 11.39 -1.19 -10.80
C SER A 26 12.40 -0.05 -10.63
N GLU A 27 12.12 1.13 -11.19
CA GLU A 27 12.95 2.32 -11.02
C GLU A 27 12.95 2.82 -9.57
N HIS A 28 11.78 2.96 -8.95
CA HIS A 28 11.67 3.41 -7.56
C HIS A 28 12.27 2.40 -6.57
N ALA A 29 12.17 1.10 -6.88
CA ALA A 29 12.76 0.05 -6.06
C ALA A 29 14.30 0.13 -5.99
N MET A 30 14.97 0.65 -7.03
CA MET A 30 16.42 0.84 -7.01
C MET A 30 16.87 1.95 -6.05
N ASN A 31 16.02 2.96 -5.85
CA ASN A 31 16.28 4.09 -4.97
C ASN A 31 15.67 3.91 -3.57
N PHE A 32 15.14 2.72 -3.28
CA PHE A 32 14.53 2.43 -2.00
C PHE A 32 15.59 2.41 -0.89
N ASN A 33 15.36 3.17 0.18
CA ASN A 33 16.21 3.18 1.36
C ASN A 33 15.67 2.18 2.41
N PRO A 34 16.38 1.08 2.71
CA PRO A 34 15.91 0.09 3.68
C PRO A 34 15.69 0.67 5.09
N GLU A 35 16.44 1.71 5.45
CA GLU A 35 16.31 2.36 6.76
C GLU A 35 14.93 3.02 6.98
N ASP A 36 14.21 3.34 5.90
CA ASP A 36 12.83 3.85 5.97
C ASP A 36 11.88 2.81 6.60
N MET A 37 12.27 1.53 6.66
CA MET A 37 11.51 0.47 7.29
C MET A 37 11.67 0.41 8.81
N HIS A 38 12.68 1.07 9.38
CA HIS A 38 13.05 1.02 10.81
C HIS A 38 12.32 2.05 11.69
N VAL A 39 11.25 2.67 11.18
CA VAL A 39 10.42 3.59 11.96
C VAL A 39 9.84 2.89 13.19
N GLN A 40 9.93 3.54 14.36
CA GLN A 40 9.31 3.04 15.59
C GLN A 40 7.79 2.93 15.45
N MET A 41 7.27 1.74 15.74
CA MET A 41 5.85 1.39 15.59
C MET A 41 5.19 0.98 16.91
N GLU A 42 5.94 1.02 18.02
CA GLU A 42 5.44 0.71 19.36
C GLU A 42 4.21 1.56 19.70
N GLY A 43 3.13 0.89 20.13
CA GLY A 43 1.88 1.54 20.52
C GLY A 43 1.02 2.08 19.36
N LYS A 44 1.42 1.86 18.09
CA LYS A 44 0.61 2.26 16.93
C LYS A 44 -0.33 1.14 16.51
N ASN A 45 -1.53 1.51 16.07
CA ASN A 45 -2.48 0.59 15.45
C ASN A 45 -2.46 0.79 13.93
N CYS A 46 -2.34 -0.29 13.18
CA CYS A 46 -2.31 -0.27 11.72
C CYS A 46 -3.48 -1.09 11.15
N ILE A 47 -4.13 -0.55 10.11
CA ILE A 47 -5.18 -1.27 9.35
C ILE A 47 -4.69 -1.43 7.92
N VAL A 48 -4.71 -2.66 7.42
CA VAL A 48 -4.38 -2.97 6.03
C VAL A 48 -5.63 -3.53 5.33
N THR A 49 -6.14 -2.79 4.34
CA THR A 49 -7.25 -3.24 3.51
C THR A 49 -6.74 -4.08 2.34
N GLY A 50 -7.53 -5.07 1.89
CA GLY A 50 -7.10 -5.92 0.77
C GLY A 50 -5.93 -6.84 1.11
N ALA A 51 -5.74 -7.17 2.40
CA ALA A 51 -4.64 -8.00 2.89
C ALA A 51 -4.79 -9.51 2.61
N ASN A 52 -5.73 -9.89 1.74
CA ASN A 52 -5.97 -11.30 1.40
C ASN A 52 -4.92 -11.88 0.45
N SER A 53 -4.22 -11.05 -0.32
CA SER A 53 -3.17 -11.47 -1.25
C SER A 53 -2.27 -10.31 -1.68
N GLY A 54 -1.18 -10.64 -2.39
CA GLY A 54 -0.31 -9.66 -3.05
C GLY A 54 0.31 -8.64 -2.09
N ILE A 55 0.34 -7.38 -2.51
CA ILE A 55 0.99 -6.29 -1.78
C ILE A 55 0.33 -6.05 -0.42
N GLY A 56 -0.99 -6.18 -0.33
CA GLY A 56 -1.71 -6.01 0.94
C GLY A 56 -1.28 -7.06 1.97
N PHE A 57 -1.15 -8.32 1.56
CA PHE A 57 -0.69 -9.40 2.44
C PHE A 57 0.76 -9.17 2.90
N ALA A 58 1.68 -8.91 1.97
CA ALA A 58 3.09 -8.66 2.28
C ALA A 58 3.28 -7.41 3.18
N THR A 59 2.47 -6.37 2.97
CA THR A 59 2.47 -5.17 3.82
C THR A 59 2.06 -5.51 5.24
N ALA A 60 1.03 -6.34 5.39
CA ALA A 60 0.51 -6.71 6.68
C ALA A 60 1.49 -7.64 7.43
N GLU A 61 2.13 -8.61 6.75
CA GLU A 61 3.24 -9.40 7.32
C GLU A 61 4.40 -8.51 7.76
N GLY A 62 4.83 -7.58 6.90
CA GLY A 62 5.91 -6.65 7.24
C GLY A 62 5.56 -5.74 8.40
N LEU A 63 4.30 -5.29 8.53
CA LEU A 63 3.86 -4.53 9.70
C LEU A 63 3.79 -5.40 10.96
N ALA A 64 3.36 -6.66 10.86
CA ALA A 64 3.28 -7.58 12.00
C ALA A 64 4.65 -7.84 12.65
N SER A 65 5.71 -7.95 11.85
CA SER A 65 7.07 -8.18 12.37
C SER A 65 7.65 -6.97 13.13
N ARG A 66 7.10 -5.77 12.93
CA ARG A 66 7.61 -4.50 13.51
C ARG A 66 6.66 -3.86 14.52
N CYS A 67 5.37 -4.16 14.42
CA CYS A 67 4.30 -3.51 15.14
C CYS A 67 3.64 -4.57 16.04
N LEU A 68 4.22 -4.85 17.21
CA LEU A 68 3.68 -5.88 18.11
C LEU A 68 3.17 -5.27 19.42
N SER A 69 1.85 -5.36 19.58
CA SER A 69 1.21 -5.87 20.81
C SER A 69 -0.22 -6.35 20.50
N TYR A 70 -0.94 -5.66 19.61
CA TYR A 70 -2.27 -6.09 19.15
C TYR A 70 -2.47 -5.75 17.67
N LEU A 71 -1.72 -6.39 16.78
CA LEU A 71 -2.13 -6.40 15.38
C LEU A 71 -3.37 -7.29 15.29
N LYS A 72 -4.55 -6.69 15.48
CA LYS A 72 -5.81 -7.33 15.17
C LYS A 72 -5.88 -7.37 13.65
N PHE A 73 -5.23 -8.38 13.06
CA PHE A 73 -5.45 -8.79 11.69
C PHE A 73 -6.93 -9.13 11.56
N PHE A 74 -7.75 -8.14 11.25
CA PHE A 74 -9.14 -8.36 10.91
C PHE A 74 -9.15 -8.87 9.47
N PHE A 75 -8.92 -10.18 9.34
CA PHE A 75 -9.10 -10.91 8.10
C PHE A 75 -10.60 -10.94 7.82
N LEU A 76 -11.10 -9.95 7.08
CA LEU A 76 -12.47 -9.89 6.56
C LEU A 76 -12.69 -10.97 5.49
N ARG A 77 -12.61 -12.24 5.88
CA ARG A 77 -12.90 -13.36 4.98
C ARG A 77 -13.93 -14.35 5.51
N GLU A 78 -14.63 -14.01 6.61
CA GLU A 78 -15.63 -14.87 7.24
C GLU A 78 -16.90 -14.13 7.70
N LEU A 79 -17.28 -13.04 7.02
CA LEU A 79 -18.58 -12.37 7.19
C LEU A 79 -19.35 -12.22 5.85
N ALA A 80 -19.08 -13.13 4.91
CA ALA A 80 -19.87 -13.28 3.69
C ALA A 80 -20.28 -14.76 3.53
N LEU A 81 -21.06 -15.25 4.49
CA LEU A 81 -22.02 -16.34 4.30
C LEU A 81 -23.41 -15.77 4.62
#